data_AF-A0A1G2HMQ6-F1
#
_entry.id   AF-A0A1G2HMQ6-F1
#
_cell.length_a   1.000
_cell.length_b   1.000
_cell.length_c   1.000
_cell.angle_alpha   90.00
_cell.angle_beta   90.00
_cell.angle_gamma   90.00
#
_symmetry.space_group_name_H-M   'P 1'
#
loop_
_entity.id
_entity.type
_entity.pdbx_description
1 polymer ?
#
loop_
_entity_poly.entity_id
_entity_poly.type
_entity_poly.pdbx_seq_one_letter_code
_entity_poly.pdbx_strand_id
1 'polypeptide(L)'
;METTIFLARTIGLFGVISALAIIARYEKFIQIEKNIAKNVSTIYLSGFFIIMIGAAIIASHNIWLWDWPVIITLLGWAALIKGTMRILFPETVVYLINKKVNNYWFLSAEISFLMLSAYLLYQGFFGLDAF
;
A
#
# COMPACT_ATOMS: atom_id res chain seq x y z
N MET A 1 17.60 2.76 12.94
CA MET A 1 17.97 2.23 11.60
C MET A 1 17.54 0.79 11.42
N GLU A 2 17.71 -0.08 12.41
CA GLU A 2 17.21 -1.47 12.34
C GLU A 2 15.73 -1.59 11.92
N THR A 3 14.83 -0.86 12.60
CA THR A 3 13.39 -0.82 12.26
C THR A 3 13.12 -0.32 10.85
N THR A 4 13.87 0.69 10.40
CA THR A 4 13.74 1.27 9.05
C THR A 4 14.08 0.22 7.98
N ILE A 5 15.16 -0.52 8.16
CA ILE A 5 15.60 -1.60 7.26
C ILE A 5 14.58 -2.73 7.27
N PHE A 6 14.13 -3.14 8.45
CA PHE A 6 13.12 -4.17 8.61
C PHE A 6 11.86 -3.79 7.83
N LEU A 7 11.33 -2.58 8.03
CA LEU A 7 10.16 -2.09 7.30
C LEU A 7 10.41 -1.99 5.80
N ALA A 8 11.59 -1.54 5.37
CA ALA A 8 11.95 -1.48 3.95
C ALA A 8 11.89 -2.86 3.29
N ARG A 9 12.47 -3.88 3.94
CA ARG A 9 12.43 -5.28 3.48
C ARG A 9 11.01 -5.83 3.49
N THR A 10 10.26 -5.62 4.56
CA THR A 10 8.89 -6.14 4.70
C THR A 10 7.95 -5.51 3.68
N ILE A 11 7.93 -4.18 3.59
CA ILE A 11 7.09 -3.44 2.63
C ILE A 11 7.53 -3.74 1.20
N GLY A 12 8.84 -3.77 0.94
CA GLY A 12 9.39 -4.06 -0.37
C GLY A 12 9.03 -5.46 -0.87
N LEU A 13 9.24 -6.50 -0.05
CA LEU A 13 8.91 -7.89 -0.40
C LEU A 13 7.40 -8.04 -0.65
N PHE A 14 6.59 -7.59 0.31
CA PHE A 14 5.13 -7.67 0.20
C PHE A 14 4.62 -6.88 -1.01
N GLY A 15 5.13 -5.66 -1.21
CA GLY A 15 4.71 -4.76 -2.28
C GLY A 15 5.06 -5.29 -3.66
N VAL A 16 6.28 -5.80 -3.86
CA VAL A 16 6.70 -6.39 -5.14
C VAL A 16 5.84 -7.61 -5.48
N ILE A 17 5.69 -8.55 -4.53
CA ILE A 17 4.92 -9.79 -4.76
C ILE A 17 3.45 -9.47 -5.04
N SER A 18 2.83 -8.60 -4.23
CA SER A 18 1.43 -8.23 -4.40
C SER A 18 1.18 -7.45 -5.69
N ALA A 19 2.01 -6.46 -6.02
CA ALA A 19 1.84 -5.67 -7.23
C ALA A 19 2.02 -6.53 -8.49
N LEU A 20 3.02 -7.42 -8.53
CA LEU A 20 3.18 -8.37 -9.65
C LEU A 20 1.97 -9.29 -9.80
N ALA A 21 1.45 -9.84 -8.69
CA ALA A 21 0.26 -10.69 -8.72
C ALA A 21 -0.99 -9.95 -9.20
N ILE A 22 -1.17 -8.69 -8.78
CA ILE A 22 -2.27 -7.82 -9.22
C ILE A 22 -2.14 -7.50 -10.70
N ILE A 23 -0.98 -7.01 -11.15
CA ILE A 23 -0.74 -6.63 -12.55
C ILE A 23 -0.94 -7.84 -13.49
N ALA A 24 -0.40 -9.00 -13.13
CA ALA A 24 -0.52 -10.22 -13.94
C ALA A 24 -1.97 -10.71 -14.10
N ARG A 25 -2.88 -10.36 -13.17
CA ARG A 25 -4.28 -10.80 -13.17
C ARG A 25 -5.22 -9.62 -12.91
N TYR A 26 -4.93 -8.47 -13.51
CA TYR A 26 -5.54 -7.19 -13.16
C TYR A 26 -7.08 -7.20 -13.28
N GLU A 27 -7.62 -7.74 -14.37
CA GLU A 27 -9.06 -7.87 -14.56
C GLU A 27 -9.73 -8.74 -13.48
N LYS A 28 -9.09 -9.87 -13.13
CA LYS A 28 -9.57 -10.77 -12.07
C LYS A 28 -9.50 -10.08 -10.70
N PHE A 29 -8.45 -9.30 -10.45
CA PHE A 29 -8.33 -8.52 -9.21
C PHE A 29 -9.45 -7.49 -9.08
N ILE A 30 -9.77 -6.74 -10.15
CA ILE A 30 -10.91 -5.81 -10.16
C ILE A 30 -12.23 -6.54 -9.87
N GLN A 31 -12.45 -7.72 -10.45
CA GLN A 31 -13.64 -8.52 -10.18
C GLN A 31 -13.73 -8.96 -8.71
N ILE A 32 -12.60 -9.35 -8.11
CA ILE A 32 -12.52 -9.68 -6.67
C ILE A 32 -12.85 -8.44 -5.83
N GLU A 33 -12.23 -7.29 -6.09
CA GLU A 33 -12.51 -6.03 -5.36
C GLU A 33 -13.99 -5.66 -5.46
N LYS A 34 -14.60 -5.76 -6.65
CA LYS A 34 -16.03 -5.52 -6.85
C LYS A 34 -16.90 -6.46 -6.03
N ASN A 35 -16.57 -7.74 -5.98
CA ASN A 35 -17.33 -8.72 -5.22
C ASN A 35 -17.24 -8.47 -3.71
N ILE A 36 -16.05 -8.11 -3.22
CA ILE A 36 -15.83 -7.72 -1.82
C ILE A 36 -16.62 -6.45 -1.50
N ALA A 37 -16.57 -5.44 -2.38
CA ALA A 37 -17.26 -4.16 -2.18
C ALA A 37 -18.79 -4.26 -2.06
N LYS A 38 -19.41 -5.37 -2.48
CA LYS A 38 -20.85 -5.62 -2.27
C LYS A 38 -21.20 -5.79 -0.80
N ASN A 39 -20.24 -6.16 0.04
CA ASN A 39 -20.44 -6.35 1.47
C ASN A 39 -19.71 -5.26 2.26
N VAL A 40 -20.47 -4.30 2.79
CA VAL A 40 -19.94 -3.16 3.55
C VAL A 40 -19.10 -3.61 4.76
N SER A 41 -19.43 -4.73 5.42
CA SER A 41 -18.65 -5.26 6.55
C SER A 41 -17.21 -5.60 6.16
N THR A 42 -16.99 -6.06 4.92
CA THR A 42 -15.63 -6.34 4.43
C THR A 42 -14.83 -5.05 4.16
N ILE A 43 -15.52 -3.97 3.76
CA ILE A 43 -14.92 -2.65 3.59
C ILE A 43 -14.47 -2.12 4.95
N TYR A 44 -15.31 -2.21 5.99
CA TYR A 44 -14.92 -1.85 7.36
C TYR A 44 -13.74 -2.67 7.87
N LEU A 45 -13.82 -4.00 7.78
CA LEU A 45 -12.78 -4.89 8.30
C LEU A 45 -11.41 -4.61 7.68
N SER A 46 -11.39 -4.46 6.36
CA SER A 46 -10.16 -4.10 5.65
C SER A 46 -9.70 -2.68 5.96
N GLY A 47 -10.61 -1.74 6.23
CA GLY A 47 -10.28 -0.41 6.76
C GLY A 47 -9.54 -0.50 8.09
N PHE A 48 -10.05 -1.28 9.05
CA PHE A 48 -9.40 -1.50 10.35
C PHE A 48 -8.01 -2.12 10.21
N PHE A 49 -7.84 -3.13 9.36
CA PHE A 49 -6.51 -3.73 9.11
C PHE A 49 -5.54 -2.71 8.51
N ILE A 50 -5.98 -1.90 7.55
CA ILE A 50 -5.15 -0.87 6.92
C ILE A 50 -4.75 0.21 7.94
N ILE A 51 -5.66 0.64 8.82
CA ILE A 51 -5.36 1.57 9.91
C ILE A 51 -4.32 0.98 10.85
N MET A 52 -4.50 -0.28 11.27
CA MET A 52 -3.59 -0.96 12.19
C MET A 52 -2.17 -1.02 11.60
N ILE A 53 -2.03 -1.35 10.31
CA ILE A 53 -0.75 -1.35 9.62
C ILE A 53 -0.15 0.07 9.56
N GLY A 54 -0.93 1.07 9.14
CA GLY A 54 -0.47 2.46 9.06
C GLY A 54 -0.03 3.02 10.41
N ALA A 55 -0.81 2.77 11.46
CA ALA A 55 -0.50 3.18 12.83
C ALA A 55 0.75 2.46 13.36
N ALA A 56 0.91 1.16 13.10
CA ALA A 56 2.11 0.42 13.50
C ALA A 56 3.37 0.97 12.81
N ILE A 57 3.28 1.30 11.52
CA ILE A 57 4.39 1.93 10.79
C ILE A 57 4.71 3.29 11.42
N ILE A 58 3.74 4.19 11.59
CA ILE A 58 3.99 5.52 12.16
C ILE A 58 4.56 5.43 13.58
N ALA A 59 4.02 4.55 14.42
CA ALA A 59 4.47 4.39 15.80
C ALA A 59 5.91 3.85 15.90
N SER A 60 6.35 3.03 14.93
CA SER A 60 7.68 2.43 14.90
C SER A 60 8.69 3.19 14.04
N HIS A 61 8.21 3.96 13.07
CA HIS A 61 9.00 4.69 12.07
C HIS A 61 8.24 5.94 11.58
N ASN A 62 8.58 7.09 12.16
CA ASN A 62 8.07 8.41 11.74
C ASN A 62 9.23 9.40 11.60
N ILE A 63 10.05 9.18 10.58
CA ILE A 63 11.28 9.93 10.32
C ILE A 63 11.05 10.82 9.09
N TRP A 64 11.25 12.13 9.25
CA TRP A 64 11.07 13.15 8.20
C TRP A 64 12.41 13.71 7.69
N LEU A 65 13.41 12.83 7.57
CA LEU A 65 14.68 13.16 6.95
C LEU A 65 14.50 13.15 5.42
N TRP A 66 15.10 14.11 4.71
CA TRP A 66 15.05 14.21 3.25
C TRP A 66 15.93 13.16 2.55
N ASP A 67 15.64 11.90 2.82
CA ASP A 67 16.28 10.72 2.24
C ASP A 67 15.23 9.59 2.13
N TRP A 68 15.60 8.44 1.55
CA TRP A 68 14.71 7.31 1.30
C TRP A 68 13.87 6.82 2.51
N PRO A 69 14.29 6.94 3.80
CA PRO A 69 13.45 6.55 4.92
C PRO A 69 12.13 7.33 5.02
N VAL A 70 12.03 8.52 4.43
CA VAL A 70 10.79 9.32 4.39
C VAL A 70 9.68 8.60 3.63
N ILE A 71 10.02 7.76 2.65
CA ILE A 71 9.05 7.00 1.86
C ILE A 71 8.25 6.07 2.77
N ILE A 72 8.90 5.41 3.74
CA ILE A 72 8.22 4.53 4.69
C ILE A 72 7.27 5.34 5.57
N THR A 73 7.71 6.52 6.03
CA THR A 73 6.87 7.45 6.80
C THR A 73 5.63 7.86 6.00
N LEU A 74 5.80 8.23 4.72
CA LEU A 74 4.71 8.60 3.83
C LEU A 74 3.75 7.42 3.58
N LEU A 75 4.26 6.19 3.41
CA LEU A 75 3.42 5.00 3.26
C LEU A 75 2.61 4.70 4.53
N GLY A 76 3.20 4.89 5.72
CA GLY A 76 2.48 4.76 6.99
C GLY A 76 1.31 5.73 7.09
N TRP A 77 1.55 7.02 6.82
CA TRP A 77 0.49 8.03 6.80
C TRP A 77 -0.55 7.80 5.70
N ALA A 78 -0.12 7.43 4.49
CA ALA A 78 -1.04 7.10 3.39
C ALA A 78 -1.95 5.91 3.74
N ALA A 79 -1.39 4.87 4.37
CA ALA A 79 -2.17 3.74 4.88
C ALA A 79 -3.17 4.19 5.94
N LEU A 80 -2.73 4.97 6.94
CA LEU A 80 -3.61 5.46 8.00
C LEU A 80 -4.79 6.27 7.44
N ILE A 81 -4.52 7.20 6.52
CA ILE A 81 -5.55 8.01 5.85
C ILE A 81 -6.48 7.12 5.01
N LYS A 82 -5.93 6.23 4.19
CA LYS A 82 -6.72 5.32 3.34
C LYS A 82 -7.65 4.43 4.16
N GLY A 83 -7.15 3.85 5.25
CA GLY A 83 -7.94 3.01 6.14
C GLY A 83 -9.05 3.80 6.82
N THR A 84 -8.75 5.03 7.27
CA THR A 84 -9.74 5.94 7.86
C THR A 84 -10.83 6.32 6.87
N MET A 85 -10.46 6.71 5.63
CA MET A 85 -11.42 7.00 4.57
C MET A 85 -12.31 5.80 4.25
N ARG A 86 -11.77 4.58 4.37
CA ARG A 86 -12.53 3.35 4.12
C ARG A 86 -13.59 3.07 5.18
N ILE A 87 -13.35 3.48 6.43
CA ILE A 87 -14.32 3.37 7.53
C ILE A 87 -15.32 4.52 7.48
N LEU A 88 -14.86 5.75 7.29
CA LEU A 88 -15.74 6.93 7.34
C LEU A 88 -16.59 7.11 6.08
N PHE A 89 -16.11 6.65 4.93
CA PHE A 89 -16.74 6.87 3.62
C PHE A 89 -16.78 5.59 2.76
N PRO A 90 -17.41 4.50 3.24
CA PRO A 90 -17.41 3.21 2.54
C PRO A 90 -18.06 3.28 1.15
N GLU A 91 -19.07 4.15 0.95
CA GLU A 91 -19.75 4.34 -0.34
C GLU A 91 -18.80 4.95 -1.39
N THR A 92 -17.90 5.84 -0.95
CA THR A 92 -16.88 6.44 -1.83
C THR A 92 -15.90 5.36 -2.30
N VAL A 93 -15.57 4.39 -1.44
CA VAL A 93 -14.74 3.24 -1.81
C VAL A 93 -15.42 2.36 -2.85
N VAL A 94 -16.72 2.07 -2.70
CA VAL A 94 -17.51 1.32 -3.69
C VAL A 94 -17.52 2.06 -5.04
N TYR A 95 -17.74 3.38 -5.03
CA TYR A 95 -17.70 4.22 -6.22
C TYR A 95 -16.34 4.14 -6.94
N LEU A 96 -15.24 4.28 -6.20
CA LEU A 96 -13.89 4.22 -6.77
C LEU A 96 -13.57 2.84 -7.36
N ILE A 97 -13.96 1.75 -6.70
CA ILE A 97 -13.78 0.37 -7.20
C ILE A 97 -14.53 0.18 -8.52
N ASN A 98 -15.76 0.68 -8.64
CA ASN A 98 -16.53 0.59 -9.88
C ASN A 98 -15.89 1.37 -11.03
N LYS A 99 -15.20 2.48 -10.74
CA LYS A 99 -14.47 3.29 -11.73
C LYS A 99 -13.17 2.63 -12.23
N LYS A 100 -12.62 1.63 -11.52
CA LYS A 100 -11.35 0.98 -11.90
C LYS A 100 -11.38 0.20 -13.22
N VAL A 101 -12.55 -0.25 -13.64
CA VAL A 101 -12.72 -1.27 -14.69
C VAL A 101 -12.28 -0.80 -16.06
N ASN A 102 -12.42 0.49 -16.34
CA ASN A 102 -12.14 1.09 -17.65
C ASN A 102 -11.09 2.20 -17.58
N ASN A 103 -10.26 2.23 -16.53
CA ASN A 103 -9.35 3.33 -16.32
C ASN A 103 -7.90 2.85 -16.15
N TYR A 104 -7.10 3.05 -17.21
CA TYR A 104 -5.66 2.74 -17.26
C TYR A 104 -4.85 3.46 -16.18
N TRP A 105 -5.36 4.55 -15.59
CA TRP A 105 -4.72 5.25 -14.48
C TRP A 105 -4.47 4.35 -13.26
N PHE A 106 -5.36 3.38 -13.00
CA PHE A 106 -5.19 2.47 -11.87
C PHE A 106 -4.10 1.43 -12.14
N LEU A 107 -3.96 0.97 -13.39
CA LEU A 107 -2.85 0.10 -13.76
C LEU A 107 -1.51 0.85 -13.66
N SER A 108 -1.44 2.11 -14.09
CA SER A 108 -0.23 2.92 -13.90
C SER A 108 0.10 3.14 -12.43
N ALA A 109 -0.91 3.31 -11.56
CA ALA A 109 -0.69 3.44 -10.11
C ALA A 109 -0.09 2.16 -9.50
N GLU A 110 -0.55 0.97 -9.92
CA GLU A 110 0.04 -0.31 -9.48
C GLU A 110 1.48 -0.48 -9.98
N ILE A 111 1.78 -0.05 -11.20
CA ILE A 111 3.16 -0.06 -11.74
C ILE A 111 4.05 0.90 -10.94
N SER A 112 3.57 2.10 -10.60
CA SER A 112 4.30 3.04 -9.74
C SER A 112 4.55 2.45 -8.35
N PHE A 113 3.55 1.77 -7.77
CA PHE A 113 3.69 1.10 -6.47
C PHE A 113 4.68 -0.06 -6.53
N LEU A 114 4.72 -0.82 -7.63
CA LEU A 114 5.72 -1.85 -7.87
C LEU A 114 7.14 -1.26 -7.89
N MET A 115 7.35 -0.16 -8.63
CA MET A 115 8.65 0.52 -8.68
C MET A 115 9.09 1.02 -7.30
N LEU A 116 8.17 1.64 -6.55
CA LEU A 116 8.44 2.11 -5.19
C LEU A 116 8.81 0.94 -4.25
N SER A 117 8.09 -0.16 -4.36
CA SER A 117 8.33 -1.37 -3.54
C SER A 117 9.67 -2.01 -3.89
N ALA A 118 10.01 -2.09 -5.18
CA ALA A 118 11.32 -2.59 -5.63
C ALA A 118 12.47 -1.70 -5.16
N TYR A 119 12.27 -0.38 -5.16
CA TYR A 119 13.24 0.58 -4.63
C TYR A 119 13.46 0.40 -3.12
N LEU A 120 12.38 0.29 -2.33
CA LEU A 120 12.48 0.03 -0.89
C LEU A 120 13.13 -1.33 -0.60
N LEU A 121 12.82 -2.35 -1.41
CA LEU A 121 13.42 -3.67 -1.30
C LEU A 121 14.93 -3.60 -1.53
N TYR A 122 15.36 -2.88 -2.57
CA TYR A 122 16.77 -2.64 -2.85
C TYR A 122 17.46 -1.93 -1.68
N GLN A 123 16.88 -0.84 -1.18
CA GLN A 123 17.44 -0.11 -0.03
C GLN A 123 17.52 -0.98 1.22
N GLY A 124 16.50 -1.81 1.47
CA GLY A 124 16.47 -2.72 2.62
C GLY A 124 17.56 -3.80 2.58
N PHE A 125 17.94 -4.29 1.40
CA PHE A 125 18.95 -5.35 1.29
C PHE A 125 20.37 -4.84 1.01
N PHE A 126 20.52 -3.76 0.26
CA PHE A 126 21.81 -3.31 -0.28
C PHE A 126 22.13 -1.85 0.04
N GLY A 127 21.16 -1.05 0.49
CA GLY A 127 21.32 0.40 0.69
C GLY A 127 22.28 0.80 1.82
N LEU A 128 22.71 -0.15 2.65
CA LEU A 128 23.61 0.09 3.79
C LEU A 128 25.05 -0.37 3.58
N ASP A 129 25.33 -1.10 2.49
CA ASP A 129 26.70 -1.47 2.13
C ASP A 129 27.41 -0.34 1.35
N ALA A 130 26.75 0.82 1.19
CA ALA A 130 27.20 1.94 0.38
C ALA A 130 27.72 3.16 1.19
N PHE A 131 27.87 3.02 2.52
CA PHE A 131 28.43 4.04 3.41
C PHE A 131 29.46 3.45 4.38
#